data_AF-A0A7C1XQJ7-F1
#
_entry.id   AF-A0A7C1XQJ7-F1
#
_cell.length_a   1.000
_cell.length_b   1.000
_cell.length_c   1.000
_cell.angle_alpha   90.00
_cell.angle_beta   90.00
_cell.angle_gamma   90.00
#
_symmetry.space_group_name_H-M   'P 1'
#
loop_
_entity.id
_entity.type
_entity.pdbx_description
1 polymer ?
#
loop_
_entity_poly.entity_id
_entity_poly.type
_entity_poly.pdbx_seq_one_letter_code
_entity_poly.pdbx_strand_id
1 'polypeptide(L)'
;MFLSDYRMPGMDGVQLLTEIKALQPEAMRLILSGHTDLKALMNAINEAEIHRFITKPWEDYDIIITLQQALIHRDILTENRRLADQVRAQQQELDKRKLALEQLKAAHPALFHVNWASDGSVLLDGDDE
;
A
#
# COMPACT_ATOMS: atom_id res chain seq x y z
N MET A 1 -10.07 -0.38 12.73
CA MET A 1 -9.80 -1.75 13.21
C MET A 1 -11.06 -2.22 13.89
N PHE A 2 -11.44 -3.47 13.65
CA PHE A 2 -12.64 -4.09 14.19
C PHE A 2 -12.26 -5.36 14.94
N LEU A 3 -12.85 -5.52 16.12
CA LEU A 3 -12.75 -6.72 16.96
C LEU A 3 -14.17 -7.18 17.25
N SER A 4 -14.48 -8.44 16.96
CA SER A 4 -15.82 -9.00 17.16
C SER A 4 -15.76 -10.36 17.83
N ASP A 5 -16.82 -10.73 18.55
CA ASP A 5 -17.01 -12.11 19.01
C ASP A 5 -17.45 -12.98 17.83
N TYR A 6 -16.93 -14.21 17.76
CA TYR A 6 -17.44 -15.19 16.82
C TYR A 6 -18.92 -15.49 17.04
N ARG A 7 -19.37 -15.69 18.29
CA ARG A 7 -20.76 -16.02 18.60
C ARG A 7 -21.53 -14.76 19.00
N MET A 8 -22.38 -14.28 18.10
CA MET A 8 -23.33 -13.20 18.36
C MET A 8 -24.73 -13.64 17.91
N PRO A 9 -25.81 -13.16 18.55
CA PRO A 9 -27.18 -13.41 18.10
C PRO A 9 -27.45 -12.79 16.73
N GLY A 10 -28.11 -13.54 15.84
CA GLY A 10 -28.46 -13.07 14.49
C GLY A 10 -27.31 -13.28 13.51
N MET A 11 -26.36 -12.35 13.47
CA MET A 11 -25.20 -12.38 12.57
C MET A 11 -23.96 -12.76 13.36
N ASP A 12 -23.17 -13.72 12.86
CA ASP A 12 -21.92 -14.10 13.52
C ASP A 12 -20.78 -13.11 13.22
N GLY A 13 -19.69 -13.22 13.99
CA GLY A 13 -18.55 -12.31 13.86
C GLY A 13 -17.85 -12.41 12.51
N VAL A 14 -17.86 -13.57 11.85
CA VAL A 14 -17.23 -13.74 10.53
C VAL A 14 -18.04 -13.04 9.46
N GLN A 15 -19.37 -13.19 9.49
CA GLN A 15 -20.29 -12.50 8.59
C GLN A 15 -20.15 -10.98 8.72
N LEU A 16 -20.15 -10.45 9.95
CA LEU A 16 -19.94 -9.03 10.20
C LEU A 16 -18.60 -8.54 9.61
N LEU A 17 -17.51 -9.26 9.89
CA LEU A 17 -16.18 -8.87 9.42
C LEU A 17 -16.04 -9.01 7.89
N THR A 18 -16.82 -9.90 7.27
CA THR A 18 -16.92 -10.03 5.81
C THR A 18 -17.59 -8.81 5.19
N GLU A 19 -18.70 -8.34 5.76
CA GLU A 19 -19.35 -7.09 5.31
C GLU A 19 -18.43 -5.89 5.49
N ILE A 20 -17.72 -5.82 6.62
CA ILE A 20 -16.73 -4.78 6.88
C ILE A 20 -15.59 -4.82 5.85
N LYS A 21 -15.13 -6.00 5.43
CA LYS A 21 -14.10 -6.13 4.38
C LYS A 21 -14.54 -5.46 3.08
N ALA A 22 -15.82 -5.58 2.70
CA ALA A 22 -16.34 -4.95 1.49
C ALA A 22 -16.38 -3.41 1.60
N LEU A 23 -16.65 -2.87 2.79
CA LEU A 23 -16.74 -1.42 3.03
C LEU A 23 -15.37 -0.78 3.31
N GLN A 24 -14.52 -1.47 4.07
CA GLN A 24 -13.22 -1.01 4.54
C GLN A 24 -12.19 -2.17 4.44
N PRO A 25 -11.71 -2.49 3.23
CA PRO A 25 -10.79 -3.60 3.01
C PRO A 25 -9.48 -3.46 3.80
N GLU A 26 -9.04 -2.22 4.04
CA GLU A 26 -7.81 -1.88 4.79
C GLU A 26 -7.95 -1.99 6.31
N ALA A 27 -9.16 -2.12 6.82
CA ALA A 27 -9.34 -2.20 8.26
C ALA A 27 -8.81 -3.54 8.77
N MET A 28 -7.93 -3.51 9.77
CA MET A 28 -7.58 -4.72 10.52
C MET A 28 -8.85 -5.33 11.14
N ARG A 29 -9.04 -6.63 10.92
CA ARG A 29 -10.21 -7.42 11.36
C ARG A 29 -9.73 -8.54 12.27
N LEU A 30 -10.24 -8.58 13.49
CA LEU A 30 -9.87 -9.55 14.51
C LEU A 30 -11.12 -10.23 15.08
N ILE A 31 -11.01 -11.51 15.44
CA ILE A 31 -12.11 -12.30 15.98
C ILE A 31 -11.77 -12.93 17.33
N LEU A 32 -12.71 -12.90 18.27
CA LEU A 32 -12.62 -13.56 19.58
C LEU A 32 -13.41 -14.88 19.54
N SER A 33 -12.83 -16.01 19.95
CA SER A 33 -13.54 -17.30 19.98
C SER A 33 -13.19 -18.13 21.21
N GLY A 34 -14.21 -18.63 21.91
CA GLY A 34 -14.04 -19.59 23.02
C GLY A 34 -14.13 -21.05 22.59
N HIS A 35 -14.24 -21.33 21.28
CA HIS A 35 -14.50 -22.68 20.79
C HIS A 35 -13.20 -23.43 20.45
N THR A 36 -13.14 -24.69 20.89
CA THR A 36 -11.98 -25.58 20.68
C THR A 36 -11.84 -26.07 19.25
N ASP A 37 -12.92 -26.08 18.45
CA ASP A 37 -12.85 -26.46 17.03
C ASP A 37 -12.59 -25.26 16.11
N LEU A 38 -11.45 -24.63 16.32
CA LEU A 38 -10.94 -23.57 15.45
C LEU A 38 -10.66 -24.06 14.03
N LYS A 39 -10.37 -25.36 13.84
CA LYS A 39 -10.03 -25.93 12.52
C LYS A 39 -11.20 -25.88 11.55
N ALA A 40 -12.40 -26.23 12.00
CA ALA A 40 -13.61 -26.14 11.18
C ALA A 40 -13.92 -24.69 10.75
N LEU A 41 -13.45 -23.71 11.53
CA LEU A 41 -13.68 -22.29 11.33
C LEU A 41 -12.66 -21.57 10.44
N MET A 42 -11.50 -22.19 10.17
CA MET A 42 -10.42 -21.55 9.42
C MET A 42 -10.82 -21.15 8.01
N ASN A 43 -11.68 -21.93 7.35
CA ASN A 43 -12.09 -21.62 5.97
C ASN A 43 -12.84 -20.28 5.89
N ALA A 44 -13.83 -20.08 6.77
CA ALA A 44 -14.60 -18.84 6.80
C ALA A 44 -13.74 -17.63 7.22
N ILE A 45 -12.77 -17.84 8.13
CA ILE A 45 -11.80 -16.82 8.56
C ILE A 45 -10.91 -16.37 7.39
N ASN A 46 -10.45 -17.32 6.58
CA ASN A 46 -9.60 -17.04 5.42
C ASN A 46 -10.39 -16.29 4.33
N GLU A 47 -11.62 -16.71 4.04
CA GLU A 47 -12.50 -16.01 3.08
C GLU A 47 -12.76 -14.55 3.50
N ALA A 48 -13.01 -14.33 4.79
CA ALA A 48 -13.20 -13.02 5.38
C ALA A 48 -11.89 -12.19 5.53
N GLU A 49 -10.74 -12.77 5.17
CA GLU A 49 -9.40 -12.18 5.37
C GLU A 49 -9.26 -11.57 6.78
N ILE A 50 -9.62 -12.37 7.78
CA ILE A 50 -9.46 -11.99 9.18
C ILE A 50 -7.98 -12.11 9.52
N HIS A 51 -7.42 -11.05 10.11
CA HIS A 51 -5.98 -10.92 10.30
C HIS A 51 -5.48 -11.67 11.53
N ARG A 52 -6.33 -11.78 12.55
CA ARG A 52 -5.98 -12.46 13.80
C ARG A 52 -7.21 -13.02 14.48
N PHE A 53 -7.04 -14.17 15.13
CA PHE A 53 -8.00 -14.69 16.08
C PHE A 53 -7.39 -14.68 17.49
N ILE A 54 -8.24 -14.54 18.49
CA ILE A 54 -7.89 -14.53 19.92
C ILE A 54 -8.80 -15.54 20.62
N THR A 55 -8.21 -16.47 21.35
CA THR A 55 -8.96 -17.51 22.06
C THR A 55 -9.45 -17.04 23.42
N LYS A 56 -10.65 -17.46 23.82
CA LYS A 56 -11.17 -17.27 25.18
C LYS A 56 -10.95 -18.53 26.04
N PRO A 57 -10.62 -18.40 27.33
CA PRO A 57 -10.26 -17.16 28.03
C PRO A 57 -8.89 -16.64 27.57
N TRP A 58 -8.67 -15.32 27.64
CA TRP A 58 -7.39 -14.67 27.35
C TRP A 58 -6.81 -14.06 28.62
N GLU A 59 -5.50 -13.84 28.64
CA GLU A 59 -4.88 -12.94 29.60
C GLU A 59 -4.91 -11.51 29.07
N ASP A 60 -5.14 -10.52 29.95
CA ASP A 60 -5.24 -9.11 29.56
C ASP A 60 -3.98 -8.62 28.81
N TYR A 61 -2.82 -9.18 29.14
CA TYR A 61 -1.57 -8.85 28.47
C TYR A 61 -1.54 -9.32 27.01
N ASP A 62 -2.08 -10.51 26.72
CA ASP A 62 -2.07 -11.10 25.38
C ASP A 62 -2.93 -10.31 24.40
N ILE A 63 -4.10 -9.86 24.86
CA ILE A 63 -5.00 -9.05 24.02
C ILE A 63 -4.38 -7.68 23.73
N ILE A 64 -3.73 -7.05 24.71
CA ILE A 64 -3.06 -5.75 24.53
C ILE A 64 -1.94 -5.89 23.49
N ILE A 65 -1.05 -6.88 23.64
CA ILE A 65 0.02 -7.12 22.66
C ILE A 65 -0.57 -7.36 21.27
N THR A 66 -1.60 -8.19 21.17
CA THR A 66 -2.21 -8.55 19.89
C THR A 66 -2.77 -7.31 19.18
N LEU A 67 -3.45 -6.44 19.93
CA LEU A 67 -3.99 -5.19 19.38
C LEU A 67 -2.89 -4.21 18.99
N GLN A 68 -1.83 -4.06 19.79
CA GLN A 68 -0.69 -3.23 19.45
C GLN A 68 -0.01 -3.71 18.16
N GLN A 69 0.25 -5.01 18.04
CA GLN A 69 0.82 -5.60 16.83
C GLN A 69 -0.09 -5.38 15.61
N ALA A 70 -1.40 -5.51 15.77
CA ALA A 70 -2.34 -5.27 14.68
C ALA A 70 -2.33 -3.81 14.22
N LEU A 71 -2.25 -2.84 15.13
CA LEU A 71 -2.16 -1.42 14.79
C LEU A 71 -0.84 -1.09 14.08
N ILE A 72 0.28 -1.58 14.60
CA ILE A 72 1.60 -1.40 13.94
C ILE A 72 1.57 -1.96 12.52
N HIS A 73 1.01 -3.17 12.36
CA HIS A 73 0.89 -3.79 11.04
C HIS A 73 0.03 -2.96 10.08
N ARG A 74 -1.11 -2.42 10.55
CA ARG A 74 -1.96 -1.51 9.76
C ARG A 74 -1.18 -0.29 9.29
N ASP A 75 -0.42 0.32 10.17
CA ASP A 75 0.31 1.55 9.88
C ASP A 75 1.38 1.30 8.82
N ILE A 76 2.10 0.16 8.92
CA ILE A 76 3.06 -0.28 7.90
C ILE A 76 2.38 -0.49 6.55
N LEU A 77 1.23 -1.17 6.50
CA LEU A 77 0.49 -1.40 5.26
C LEU A 77 0.01 -0.09 4.62
N THR A 78 -0.50 0.82 5.44
CA THR A 78 -0.99 2.13 5.00
C THR A 78 0.16 2.96 4.42
N GLU A 79 1.30 2.99 5.10
CA GLU A 79 2.47 3.73 4.64
C GLU A 79 3.09 3.14 3.39
N ASN A 80 3.17 1.81 3.30
CA ASN A 80 3.66 1.12 2.10
C ASN A 80 2.79 1.46 0.89
N ARG A 81 1.46 1.44 1.04
CA ARG A 81 0.54 1.86 -0.02
C ARG A 81 0.79 3.32 -0.42
N ARG A 82 0.88 4.23 0.55
CA ARG A 82 1.13 5.67 0.31
C ARG A 82 2.42 5.88 -0.49
N LEU A 83 3.50 5.22 -0.10
CA LEU A 83 4.78 5.29 -0.80
C LEU A 83 4.69 4.71 -2.21
N ALA A 84 4.00 3.57 -2.38
CA ALA A 84 3.81 2.95 -3.68
C ALA A 84 3.00 3.86 -4.64
N ASP A 85 1.97 4.55 -4.12
CA ASP A 85 1.21 5.54 -4.89
C ASP A 85 2.08 6.74 -5.29
N GLN A 86 2.92 7.23 -4.37
CA GLN A 86 3.84 8.33 -4.64
C GLN A 86 4.86 7.96 -5.75
N VAL A 87 5.44 6.75 -5.69
CA VAL A 87 6.37 6.25 -6.70
C VAL A 87 5.68 6.14 -8.06
N ARG A 88 4.46 5.59 -8.11
CA ARG A 88 3.68 5.50 -9.35
C ARG A 88 3.42 6.87 -9.96
N ALA A 89 3.03 7.84 -9.16
CA ALA A 89 2.78 9.21 -9.62
C ALA A 89 4.06 9.88 -10.16
N GLN A 90 5.18 9.72 -9.46
CA GLN A 90 6.47 10.25 -9.89
C GLN A 90 6.95 9.61 -11.20
N GLN A 91 6.78 8.29 -11.35
CA GLN A 91 7.15 7.58 -12.57
C GLN A 91 6.36 8.09 -13.78
N GLN A 92 5.04 8.27 -13.63
CA GLN A 92 4.19 8.83 -14.67
C GLN A 92 4.63 10.24 -15.11
N GLU A 93 5.02 11.08 -14.15
CA GLU A 93 5.52 12.44 -14.45
C GLU A 93 6.87 12.40 -15.17
N LEU A 94 7.80 11.54 -14.74
CA LEU A 94 9.09 11.36 -15.41
C LEU A 94 8.92 10.87 -16.85
N ASP A 95 7.99 9.95 -17.09
CA ASP A 95 7.74 9.41 -18.43
C ASP A 95 7.16 10.48 -19.35
N LYS A 96 6.24 11.33 -18.85
CA LYS A 96 5.74 12.51 -19.59
C LYS A 96 6.86 13.48 -19.95
N ARG A 97 7.74 13.80 -19.00
CA ARG A 97 8.87 14.71 -19.24
C ARG A 97 9.86 14.16 -20.24
N LYS A 98 10.19 12.87 -20.16
CA LYS A 98 11.04 12.19 -21.14
C LYS A 98 10.44 12.28 -22.53
N LEU A 99 9.14 12.00 -22.67
CA LEU A 99 8.47 12.07 -23.97
C LEU A 99 8.49 13.51 -24.54
N ALA A 100 8.19 14.51 -23.72
CA ALA A 100 8.25 15.92 -24.14
C ALA A 100 9.67 16.33 -24.55
N LEU A 101 10.69 15.88 -23.84
CA LEU A 101 12.09 16.12 -24.17
C LEU A 101 12.46 15.51 -25.53
N GLU A 102 12.06 14.27 -25.78
CA GLU A 102 12.31 13.60 -27.07
C GLU A 102 11.58 14.31 -28.22
N GLN A 103 10.35 14.77 -28.01
CA GLN A 103 9.63 15.58 -29.00
C GLN A 103 10.34 16.90 -29.28
N LEU A 104 10.83 17.59 -28.25
CA LEU A 104 11.55 18.85 -28.40
C LEU A 104 12.88 18.66 -29.15
N LYS A 105 13.62 17.60 -28.83
CA LYS A 105 14.85 17.22 -29.55
C LYS A 105 14.58 16.94 -31.02
N ALA A 106 13.49 16.23 -31.34
CA ALA A 106 13.11 15.93 -32.71
C ALA A 106 12.65 17.18 -33.48
N ALA A 107 11.94 18.10 -32.82
CA ALA A 107 11.45 19.35 -33.42
C ALA A 107 12.56 20.38 -33.63
N HIS A 108 13.57 20.41 -32.76
CA HIS A 108 14.68 21.36 -32.84
C HIS A 108 16.05 20.68 -32.70
N PRO A 109 16.49 19.88 -33.69
CA PRO A 109 17.75 19.13 -33.60
C PRO A 109 18.97 20.04 -33.40
N ALA A 110 18.93 21.26 -33.95
CA ALA A 110 20.03 22.22 -33.89
C ALA A 110 20.26 22.81 -32.48
N LEU A 111 19.23 22.90 -31.63
CA LEU A 111 19.37 23.46 -30.27
C LEU A 111 20.08 22.51 -29.29
N PHE A 112 20.29 21.25 -29.69
CA PHE A 112 20.92 20.22 -28.86
C PHE A 112 22.29 19.77 -29.39
N HIS A 113 22.82 20.42 -30.44
CA HIS A 113 24.21 20.25 -30.86
C HIS A 113 25.07 21.26 -30.09
N VAL A 114 25.85 20.77 -29.14
CA VAL A 114 26.84 21.58 -28.43
C VAL A 114 28.21 21.20 -28.97
N ASN A 115 28.88 22.13 -29.63
CA ASN A 115 30.25 21.94 -30.07
C ASN A 115 31.18 22.09 -28.85
N TRP A 116 31.91 21.02 -28.53
CA TRP A 116 32.85 20.99 -27.41
C TRP A 116 34.28 21.17 -27.93
N ALA A 117 35.04 22.07 -27.32
CA ALA A 117 36.48 22.15 -27.56
C ALA A 117 37.22 21.01 -26.82
N SER A 118 38.47 20.75 -27.20
CA SER A 118 39.31 19.69 -26.60
C SER A 118 39.62 19.90 -25.11
N ASP A 119 39.35 21.09 -24.58
CA ASP A 119 39.49 21.46 -23.17
C ASP A 119 38.16 21.37 -22.38
N GLY A 120 37.06 20.99 -23.03
CA GLY A 120 35.74 20.85 -22.41
C GLY A 120 34.90 22.15 -22.38
N SER A 121 35.36 23.24 -23.00
CA SER A 121 34.57 24.47 -23.15
C SER A 121 33.52 24.34 -24.27
N VAL A 122 32.40 25.08 -24.11
CA VAL A 122 31.32 25.14 -25.12
C VAL A 122 31.69 26.19 -26.17
N LEU A 123 31.84 25.77 -27.42
CA LEU A 123 31.98 26.65 -28.58
C LEU A 123 30.59 27.13 -28.98
N LEU A 124 30.30 28.41 -28.68
CA LEU A 124 29.17 29.09 -29.27
C LEU A 124 29.57 29.45 -30.70
N ASP A 125 28.77 29.02 -31.69
CA ASP A 125 28.90 29.54 -33.05
C ASP A 125 28.62 31.05 -32.96
N GLY A 126 29.71 31.83 -32.92
CA GLY A 126 29.62 33.29 -32.88
C GLY A 126 28.93 33.78 -34.14
N ASP A 127 28.00 34.71 -33.98
CA ASP A 127 27.35 35.44 -35.07
C ASP A 127 28.43 35.94 -36.05
N ASP A 128 28.47 35.34 -37.24
CA ASP A 128 29.25 35.85 -38.37
C ASP A 128 28.64 37.20 -38.80
N GLU A 129 29.38 38.28 -38.54
CA GLU A 129 29.17 39.64 -39.07
C GLU A 129 29.31 39.71 -40.60
#